data_AF-A0A7V8X8G8-F1
#
_entry.id   AF-A0A7V8X8G8-F1
#
_cell.length_a   1.000
_cell.length_b   1.000
_cell.length_c   1.000
_cell.angle_alpha   90.00
_cell.angle_beta   90.00
_cell.angle_gamma   90.00
#
_symmetry.space_group_name_H-M   'P 1'
#
loop_
_entity.id
_entity.type
_entity.pdbx_description
1 polymer ?
#
loop_
_entity_poly.entity_id
_entity_poly.type
_entity_poly.pdbx_seq_one_letter_code
_entity_poly.pdbx_strand_id
1 'polypeptide(L)' 'MTPILEARALRRHFVGGDGTPFTVLDGTDLQVAAGEFVAIVGASGCGKSTL' A
#
# COMPACT_ATOMS: atom_id res chain seq x y z
N MET A 1 -14.51 6.79 -16.07
CA MET A 1 -13.23 7.53 -16.19
C MET A 1 -12.11 6.53 -16.01
N THR A 2 -11.05 6.58 -16.81
CA THR A 2 -9.91 5.65 -16.71
C THR A 2 -8.93 6.17 -15.65
N PRO A 3 -8.60 5.41 -14.58
CA PRO A 3 -7.62 5.85 -13.60
C PRO A 3 -6.23 5.93 -14.23
N ILE A 4 -5.39 6.85 -13.75
CA ILE A 4 -3.98 6.97 -14.17
C ILE A 4 -3.06 6.06 -13.36
N LEU A 5 -3.49 5.65 -12.17
CA LEU A 5 -2.83 4.68 -11.30
C LEU A 5 -3.88 3.72 -10.74
N GLU A 6 -3.59 2.43 -10.76
CA GLU A 6 -4.44 1.41 -10.17
C GLU A 6 -3.57 0.33 -9.51
N ALA A 7 -3.92 0.00 -8.26
CA ALA A 7 -3.44 -1.17 -7.53
C ALA A 7 -4.65 -2.01 -7.11
N ARG A 8 -4.56 -3.33 -7.32
CA ARG A 8 -5.62 -4.29 -6.97
C ARG A 8 -5.05 -5.40 -6.11
N ALA A 9 -5.70 -5.66 -4.98
CA ALA A 9 -5.33 -6.67 -3.99
C ALA A 9 -3.82 -6.68 -3.69
N LEU A 10 -3.21 -5.48 -3.57
CA LEU A 10 -1.77 -5.33 -3.39
C LEU A 10 -1.34 -5.96 -2.06
N ARG A 11 -0.40 -6.90 -2.13
CA ARG A 11 0.19 -7.58 -0.97
C ARG A 11 1.68 -7.32 -0.92
N ARG A 12 2.20 -7.13 0.28
CA ARG A 12 3.64 -7.01 0.52
C ARG A 12 4.00 -7.68 1.82
N HIS A 13 5.00 -8.56 1.75
CA HIS A 13 5.65 -9.16 2.91
C HIS A 13 7.11 -8.75 2.96
N PHE A 14 7.65 -8.67 4.17
CA PHE A 14 9.08 -8.56 4.40
C PHE A 14 9.52 -9.67 5.36
N VAL A 15 10.81 -9.89 5.43
CA VAL A 15 11.43 -10.82 6.38
C VAL A 15 12.08 -10.00 7.48
N GLY A 16 11.71 -10.27 8.73
CA GLY A 16 12.30 -9.63 9.91
C GLY A 16 13.77 -10.02 10.10
N GLY A 17 14.47 -9.30 10.98
CA GLY A 17 15.87 -9.61 11.29
C GLY A 17 16.08 -10.99 11.92
N ASP A 18 15.02 -11.57 12.49
CA ASP A 18 14.95 -12.92 13.03
C ASP A 18 14.60 -13.99 11.97
N GLY A 19 14.40 -13.59 10.72
CA GLY A 19 13.98 -14.47 9.63
C GLY A 19 12.47 -14.70 9.56
N THR A 20 11.68 -14.14 10.48
CA THR A 20 10.22 -14.33 10.50
C THR A 20 9.56 -13.45 9.44
N PRO A 21 8.77 -14.01 8.50
CA PRO A 21 8.04 -13.18 7.55
C PRO A 21 6.89 -12.44 8.23
N PHE A 22 6.63 -11.21 7.82
CA PHE A 22 5.48 -10.43 8.26
C PHE A 22 4.85 -9.66 7.10
N THR A 23 3.53 -9.47 7.20
CA THR A 23 2.72 -8.78 6.20
C THR A 23 2.67 -7.29 6.50
N VAL A 24 2.98 -6.46 5.49
CA VAL A 24 2.88 -4.99 5.55
C VAL A 24 1.67 -4.48 4.78
N LEU A 25 1.36 -5.09 3.63
CA LEU A 25 0.12 -4.83 2.89
C LEU A 25 -0.62 -6.15 2.70
N ASP A 26 -1.92 -6.17 3.01
CA ASP A 26 -2.77 -7.37 2.96
C ASP A 26 -3.98 -7.17 2.06
N GLY A 27 -3.75 -7.07 0.75
CA GLY A 27 -4.83 -6.99 -0.22
C GLY A 27 -5.43 -5.59 -0.34
N THR A 28 -4.58 -4.57 -0.45
CA THR A 28 -5.02 -3.17 -0.56
C THR A 28 -5.38 -2.82 -2.00
N ASP A 29 -6.55 -2.17 -2.18
CA ASP A 29 -6.98 -1.58 -3.44
C ASP A 29 -6.76 -0.06 -3.41
N LEU A 30 -6.26 0.52 -4.51
CA LEU A 30 -6.10 1.97 -4.68
C LEU A 30 -6.31 2.36 -6.14
N GLN A 31 -7.06 3.43 -6.38
CA GLN A 31 -7.19 4.06 -7.69
C GLN A 31 -6.92 5.55 -7.55
N VAL A 32 -6.26 6.14 -8.54
CA VAL A 32 -6.05 7.59 -8.61
C VAL A 32 -6.43 8.07 -10.00
N ALA A 33 -7.34 9.04 -10.06
CA ALA A 33 -7.76 9.70 -11.29
C ALA A 33 -6.79 10.81 -11.71
N ALA A 34 -6.88 11.22 -12.98
CA ALA A 34 -6.07 12.34 -13.49
C ALA A 34 -6.42 13.64 -12.73
N GLY A 35 -5.40 14.31 -12.18
CA GLY A 35 -5.57 15.56 -11.43
C GLY A 35 -6.07 15.38 -9.99
N GLU A 36 -6.26 14.14 -9.53
CA GLU A 36 -6.64 13.85 -8.15
C GLU A 36 -5.46 14.03 -7.19
N PHE A 37 -5.71 14.67 -6.05
CA PHE A 37 -4.76 14.77 -4.95
C PHE A 37 -5.17 13.83 -3.83
N VAL A 38 -4.29 12.89 -3.47
CA VAL A 38 -4.55 11.86 -2.45
C VAL A 38 -3.55 11.99 -1.31
N ALA A 39 -4.03 11.90 -0.07
CA ALA A 39 -3.21 11.84 1.13
C ALA A 39 -3.34 10.47 1.80
N ILE A 40 -2.20 9.82 2.08
CA ILE A 40 -2.13 8.56 2.82
C ILE A 40 -1.78 8.86 4.28
N VAL A 41 -2.71 8.56 5.19
CA VAL A 41 -2.58 8.86 6.63
C VAL A 41 -2.76 7.60 7.48
N GLY A 42 -2.21 7.61 8.70
CA GLY A 42 -2.26 6.48 9.62
C GLY A 42 -1.06 6.39 10.56
N ALA A 43 -1.17 5.57 11.60
CA ALA A 43 -0.15 5.41 12.63
C ALA A 43 1.23 4.96 12.08
N SER A 44 2.31 5.25 12.80
CA SER A 44 3.65 4.76 12.41
C SER A 44 3.65 3.23 12.27
N GLY A 45 4.31 2.71 11.25
CA GLY A 45 4.40 1.26 10.99
C GLY A 45 3.23 0.61 10.24
N CYS A 46 2.12 1.32 9.97
CA CYS A 46 0.95 0.72 9.31
C CYS A 46 1.07 0.51 7.78
N GLY A 47 2.28 0.63 7.20
CA GLY A 47 2.51 0.36 5.77
C GLY A 47 2.40 1.53 4.79
N LYS A 48 2.13 2.76 5.26
CA LYS A 48 1.93 3.96 4.40
C LYS A 48 3.06 4.26 3.42
N SER A 49 4.32 4.15 3.86
CA SER A 49 5.50 4.41 3.00
C SER A 49 5.85 3.22 2.11
N THR A 50 5.17 2.09 2.33
CA THR A 50 5.29 0.88 1.50
C THR A 50 4.23 0.84 0.42
N LEU A 51 3.03 1.36 0.71
CA LEU A 51 1.99 1.63 -0.28
C LEU A 51 2.42 2.75 -1.23
#